data_AF-K7L9Z6-F1
#
_entry.id   AF-K7L9Z6-F1
#
_cell.length_a   1.000
_cell.length_b   1.000
_cell.length_c   1.000
_cell.angle_alpha   90.00
_cell.angle_beta   90.00
_cell.angle_gamma   90.00
#
_symmetry.space_group_name_H-M   'P 1'
#
loop_
_entity.id
_entity.type
_entity.pdbx_description
1 polymer ?
#
loop_
_entity_poly.entity_id
_entity_poly.type
_entity_poly.pdbx_seq_one_letter_code
_entity_poly.pdbx_strand_id
1 'polypeptide(L)'
;MPKRIEKLTNVEVLKGFVIGSSSKSSYQISDLADLKNLERLSIHIGSGAIIDENEFESLKGLSKLEHLIISWGVCGTRYTDDIRISLLSNLKKLHLDEDFPEESIPRLLKPTNLPVSLKDLNLAGGKLASMDHGKLDHSDSCKLEIIHLKYLKHLIVDPEKLQTLFPSSVYVEIKDLQNLLYHEWIKDEER
;
A
#
# COMPACT_ATOMS: atom_id res chain seq x y z
N MET A 1 3.78 17.74 -15.87
CA MET A 1 3.78 16.49 -16.65
C MET A 1 3.37 16.79 -18.09
N PRO A 2 3.80 16.01 -19.09
CA PRO A 2 3.31 16.14 -20.46
C PRO A 2 1.84 15.67 -20.52
N LYS A 3 1.00 16.36 -21.29
CA LYS A 3 -0.34 15.87 -21.64
C LYS A 3 -0.18 14.65 -22.56
N ARG A 4 -1.10 13.66 -22.51
CA ARG A 4 -1.14 12.44 -23.35
C ARG A 4 -0.41 11.20 -22.84
N ILE A 5 -0.27 11.01 -21.53
CA ILE A 5 0.31 9.77 -21.00
C ILE A 5 -0.58 8.57 -21.32
N GLU A 6 -1.90 8.79 -21.39
CA GLU A 6 -2.91 7.80 -21.78
C GLU A 6 -2.67 7.20 -23.18
N LYS A 7 -1.88 7.86 -24.03
CA LYS A 7 -1.52 7.36 -25.37
C LYS A 7 -0.35 6.41 -25.38
N LEU A 8 0.35 6.25 -24.26
CA LEU A 8 1.52 5.39 -24.14
C LEU A 8 1.09 3.98 -23.71
N THR A 9 0.28 3.33 -24.53
CA THR A 9 -0.40 2.05 -24.20
C THR A 9 0.56 0.87 -23.95
N ASN A 10 1.81 0.96 -24.40
CA ASN A 10 2.85 -0.05 -24.18
C ASN A 10 3.71 0.19 -22.92
N VAL A 11 3.32 1.15 -22.06
CA VAL A 11 4.05 1.40 -20.81
C VAL A 11 3.79 0.26 -19.83
N GLU A 12 4.88 -0.38 -19.40
CA GLU A 12 4.87 -1.44 -18.39
C GLU A 12 5.26 -0.91 -17.00
N VAL A 13 6.07 0.15 -16.96
CA VAL A 13 6.56 0.73 -15.70
C VAL A 13 6.35 2.24 -15.71
N LEU A 14 5.57 2.73 -14.74
CA LEU A 14 5.36 4.15 -14.50
C LEU A 14 5.73 4.48 -13.05
N LYS A 15 6.75 5.31 -12.86
CA LYS A 15 7.21 5.72 -11.54
C LYS A 15 7.11 7.22 -11.33
N GLY A 16 6.76 7.63 -10.11
CA GLY A 16 6.67 9.04 -9.73
C GLY A 16 5.49 9.75 -10.38
N PHE A 17 4.35 9.07 -10.56
CA PHE A 17 3.11 9.72 -10.98
C PHE A 17 2.61 10.62 -9.85
N VAL A 18 2.60 11.93 -10.06
CA VAL A 18 2.28 12.90 -9.00
C VAL A 18 0.83 13.34 -9.07
N ILE A 19 0.09 13.14 -7.98
CA ILE A 19 -1.24 13.69 -7.75
C ILE A 19 -1.11 14.85 -6.78
N GLY A 20 -1.31 16.07 -7.26
CA GLY A 20 -1.29 17.29 -6.46
C GLY A 20 -2.70 17.81 -6.14
N SER A 21 -2.76 18.96 -5.48
CA SER A 21 -4.03 19.66 -5.27
C SER A 21 -4.61 20.17 -6.59
N SER A 22 -5.92 20.46 -6.61
CA SER A 22 -6.64 21.01 -7.77
C SER A 22 -6.01 22.27 -8.36
N SER A 23 -5.22 23.01 -7.58
CA SER A 23 -4.44 24.18 -8.01
C SER A 23 -3.07 23.88 -8.62
N LYS A 24 -2.51 22.68 -8.41
CA LYS A 24 -1.13 22.31 -8.77
C LYS A 24 -1.03 21.19 -9.80
N SER A 25 -2.02 20.31 -9.91
CA SER A 25 -2.09 19.30 -10.97
C SER A 25 -3.53 18.99 -11.35
N SER A 26 -3.78 18.82 -12.65
CA SER A 26 -5.06 18.33 -13.17
C SER A 26 -5.08 16.82 -13.42
N TYR A 27 -4.02 16.09 -13.04
CA TYR A 27 -3.88 14.66 -13.32
C TYR A 27 -4.62 13.85 -12.27
N GLN A 28 -5.39 12.87 -12.72
CA GLN A 28 -6.14 11.94 -11.88
C GLN A 28 -5.66 10.51 -12.14
N ILE A 29 -5.88 9.62 -11.19
CA ILE A 29 -5.56 8.19 -11.37
C ILE A 29 -6.31 7.60 -12.59
N SER A 30 -7.50 8.12 -12.90
CA SER A 30 -8.29 7.73 -14.07
C SER A 30 -7.58 7.93 -15.41
N ASP A 31 -6.63 8.86 -15.48
CA ASP A 31 -5.81 9.09 -16.69
C ASP A 31 -4.89 7.88 -17.00
N LEU A 32 -4.72 6.97 -16.03
CA LEU A 32 -3.91 5.75 -16.16
C LEU A 32 -4.73 4.54 -16.60
N ALA A 33 -6.06 4.63 -16.67
CA ALA A 33 -6.95 3.50 -16.90
C ALA A 33 -6.70 2.77 -18.25
N ASP A 34 -6.18 3.49 -19.25
CA ASP A 34 -5.89 2.97 -20.59
C ASP A 34 -4.52 2.28 -20.70
N LEU A 35 -3.67 2.37 -19.67
CA LEU A 35 -2.34 1.77 -19.65
C LEU A 35 -2.40 0.27 -19.33
N LYS A 36 -3.09 -0.51 -20.16
CA LYS A 36 -3.38 -1.95 -19.90
C LYS A 36 -2.14 -2.84 -19.74
N ASN A 37 -0.98 -2.39 -20.20
CA ASN A 37 0.28 -3.10 -20.05
C ASN A 37 1.02 -2.76 -18.75
N LEU A 38 0.51 -1.85 -17.92
CA LEU A 38 1.19 -1.39 -16.73
C LEU A 38 1.32 -2.52 -15.69
N GLU A 39 2.56 -2.88 -15.38
CA GLU A 39 2.92 -3.88 -14.39
C GLU A 39 3.36 -3.27 -13.07
N ARG A 40 3.96 -2.07 -13.12
CA ARG A 40 4.50 -1.39 -11.95
C ARG A 40 4.12 0.08 -11.96
N LEU A 41 3.45 0.49 -10.89
CA LEU A 41 2.99 1.87 -10.70
C LEU A 41 3.54 2.43 -9.39
N SER A 42 4.11 3.62 -9.44
CA SER A 42 4.40 4.42 -8.25
C SER A 42 3.70 5.77 -8.35
N ILE A 43 2.87 6.04 -7.34
CA ILE A 43 2.08 7.26 -7.19
C ILE A 43 2.62 8.05 -6.00
N HIS A 44 2.82 9.35 -6.19
CA HIS A 44 3.10 10.29 -5.12
C HIS A 44 1.92 11.25 -4.96
N ILE A 45 1.26 11.17 -3.80
CA ILE A 45 0.13 12.02 -3.43
C ILE A 45 0.68 13.23 -2.67
N GLY A 46 0.70 14.38 -3.32
CA GLY A 46 1.19 15.63 -2.75
C GLY A 46 0.28 16.23 -1.68
N SER A 47 0.85 17.10 -0.85
CA SER A 47 0.12 17.82 0.20
C SER A 47 -1.10 18.58 -0.35
N GLY A 48 -2.26 18.37 0.27
CA GLY A 48 -3.53 19.00 -0.10
C GLY A 48 -4.18 18.41 -1.36
N ALA A 49 -3.69 17.28 -1.88
CA ALA A 49 -4.45 16.47 -2.81
C ALA A 49 -5.76 16.00 -2.14
N ILE A 50 -6.83 16.00 -2.92
CA ILE A 50 -8.13 15.44 -2.51
C ILE A 50 -8.26 14.16 -3.32
N ILE A 51 -8.23 13.03 -2.61
CA ILE A 51 -8.39 11.71 -3.21
C ILE A 51 -9.83 11.28 -2.98
N ASP A 52 -10.54 10.96 -4.06
CA ASP A 52 -11.91 10.43 -4.00
C ASP A 52 -11.88 8.97 -3.53
N GLU A 53 -12.92 8.52 -2.80
CA GLU A 53 -13.06 7.13 -2.35
C GLU A 53 -12.99 6.11 -3.50
N ASN A 54 -13.41 6.50 -4.70
CA ASN A 54 -13.44 5.65 -5.89
C ASN A 54 -12.28 5.94 -6.84
N GLU A 55 -11.31 6.77 -6.47
CA GLU A 55 -10.23 7.17 -7.40
C GLU A 55 -9.39 5.96 -7.86
N PHE A 56 -9.19 5.00 -6.96
CA PHE A 56 -8.47 3.75 -7.23
C PHE A 56 -9.28 2.70 -8.00
N GLU A 57 -10.61 2.87 -8.14
CA GLU A 57 -11.46 1.96 -8.94
C GLU A 57 -11.03 1.96 -10.42
N SER A 58 -10.48 3.08 -10.90
CA SER A 58 -9.97 3.20 -12.26
C SER A 58 -8.80 2.26 -12.57
N LEU A 59 -8.04 1.85 -11.53
CA LEU A 59 -6.93 0.91 -11.65
C LEU A 59 -7.39 -0.56 -11.71
N LYS A 60 -8.65 -0.87 -11.38
CA LYS A 60 -9.21 -2.23 -11.45
C LYS A 60 -9.08 -2.85 -12.84
N GLY A 61 -9.11 -2.01 -13.87
CA GLY A 61 -8.96 -2.43 -15.27
C GLY A 61 -7.52 -2.72 -15.70
N LEU A 62 -6.52 -2.57 -14.83
CA LEU A 62 -5.11 -2.82 -15.10
C LEU A 62 -4.75 -4.25 -14.68
N SER A 63 -5.17 -5.22 -15.49
CA SER A 63 -5.02 -6.63 -15.15
C SER A 63 -3.56 -7.08 -15.01
N LYS A 64 -2.60 -6.38 -15.60
CA LYS A 64 -1.17 -6.68 -15.46
C LYS A 64 -0.51 -5.99 -14.26
N LEU A 65 -1.21 -5.13 -13.53
CA LEU A 65 -0.61 -4.37 -12.43
C LEU A 65 -0.30 -5.30 -11.26
N GLU A 66 0.98 -5.58 -11.04
CA GLU A 66 1.45 -6.46 -9.99
C GLU A 66 2.05 -5.68 -8.82
N HIS A 67 2.69 -4.53 -9.07
CA HIS A 67 3.37 -3.75 -8.05
C HIS A 67 2.83 -2.33 -7.95
N LEU A 68 2.40 -1.93 -6.76
CA LEU A 68 1.93 -0.58 -6.47
C LEU A 68 2.72 0.02 -5.32
N ILE A 69 3.25 1.22 -5.56
CA ILE A 69 3.89 2.05 -4.54
C ILE A 69 3.05 3.32 -4.40
N ILE A 70 2.65 3.66 -3.18
CA ILE A 70 1.97 4.92 -2.88
C ILE A 70 2.82 5.66 -1.85
N SER A 71 3.19 6.90 -2.17
CA SER A 71 3.85 7.79 -1.21
C SER A 71 3.07 9.07 -0.99
N TRP A 72 3.24 9.68 0.19
CA TRP A 72 2.55 10.90 0.54
C TRP A 72 3.48 12.06 0.88
N GLY A 73 3.12 13.25 0.40
CA GLY A 73 3.74 14.51 0.80
C GLY A 73 3.29 14.95 2.20
N VAL A 74 4.17 15.67 2.89
CA VAL A 74 4.02 16.07 4.30
C VAL A 74 2.66 16.73 4.63
N CYS A 75 1.97 16.13 5.61
CA CYS A 75 0.79 16.53 6.40
C CYS A 75 -0.14 17.65 5.86
N GLY A 76 -1.40 17.28 5.59
CA GLY A 76 -2.51 18.21 5.34
C GLY A 76 -3.64 17.69 4.45
N THR A 77 -3.48 16.47 3.92
CA THR A 77 -4.48 15.81 3.09
C THR A 77 -5.64 15.31 3.95
N ARG A 78 -6.84 15.81 3.64
CA ARG A 78 -8.11 15.29 4.16
C ARG A 78 -8.51 14.14 3.25
N TYR A 79 -8.16 12.92 3.62
CA TYR A 79 -8.68 11.76 2.90
C TYR A 79 -10.14 11.60 3.25
N THR A 80 -10.98 11.43 2.24
CA THR A 80 -12.25 10.74 2.43
C THR A 80 -11.91 9.26 2.64
N ASP A 81 -12.56 8.66 3.62
CA ASP A 81 -12.34 7.30 4.06
C ASP A 81 -12.15 6.30 2.89
N ASP A 82 -11.15 5.43 3.06
CA ASP A 82 -10.96 4.15 2.36
C ASP A 82 -10.36 4.16 0.93
N ILE A 83 -9.02 4.04 0.86
CA ILE A 83 -8.33 3.57 -0.35
C ILE A 83 -8.69 2.10 -0.58
N ARG A 84 -9.44 1.79 -1.64
CA ARG A 84 -9.88 0.41 -1.93
C ARG A 84 -8.89 -0.36 -2.82
N ILE A 85 -7.76 -0.76 -2.26
CA ILE A 85 -6.78 -1.57 -3.03
C ILE A 85 -7.23 -3.02 -3.26
N SER A 86 -8.17 -3.56 -2.48
CA SER A 86 -8.68 -4.94 -2.61
C SER A 86 -9.19 -5.28 -4.02
N LEU A 87 -9.54 -4.26 -4.80
CA LEU A 87 -10.03 -4.38 -6.18
C LEU A 87 -8.93 -4.72 -7.18
N LEU A 88 -7.66 -4.56 -6.81
CA LEU A 88 -6.49 -4.84 -7.62
C LEU A 88 -6.12 -6.32 -7.51
N SER A 89 -6.94 -7.18 -8.11
CA SER A 89 -6.90 -8.64 -7.90
C SER A 89 -5.61 -9.35 -8.32
N ASN A 90 -4.71 -8.69 -9.06
CA ASN A 90 -3.42 -9.24 -9.49
C ASN A 90 -2.23 -8.60 -8.77
N LEU A 91 -2.49 -7.70 -7.81
CA LEU A 91 -1.46 -7.02 -7.05
C LEU A 91 -0.71 -8.02 -6.17
N LYS A 92 0.59 -8.20 -6.44
CA LYS A 92 1.49 -9.09 -5.68
C LYS A 92 2.28 -8.33 -4.62
N LYS A 93 2.57 -7.05 -4.87
CA LYS A 93 3.37 -6.20 -3.99
C LYS A 93 2.73 -4.84 -3.78
N LEU A 94 2.61 -4.46 -2.51
CA LEU A 94 2.15 -3.15 -2.08
C LEU A 94 3.23 -2.48 -1.23
N HIS A 95 3.58 -1.24 -1.57
CA HIS A 95 4.48 -0.43 -0.78
C HIS A 95 3.82 0.90 -0.42
N LEU A 96 3.69 1.17 0.87
CA LEU A 96 3.20 2.44 1.40
C LEU A 96 4.37 3.16 2.06
N ASP A 97 4.77 4.27 1.45
CA ASP A 97 5.95 5.07 1.82
C ASP A 97 5.52 6.45 2.34
N GLU A 98 6.26 7.03 3.29
CA GLU A 98 6.22 8.46 3.65
C GLU A 98 4.86 9.02 4.16
N ASP A 99 4.83 9.52 5.40
CA ASP A 99 3.76 10.34 6.00
C ASP A 99 2.29 9.95 5.69
N PHE A 100 2.02 8.65 5.51
CA PHE A 100 0.67 8.16 5.27
C PHE A 100 -0.27 8.48 6.45
N PRO A 101 -1.56 8.75 6.19
CA PRO A 101 -2.55 9.16 7.19
C PRO A 101 -2.86 8.08 8.23
N GLU A 102 -3.10 8.51 9.47
CA GLU A 102 -3.35 7.64 10.63
C GLU A 102 -4.69 6.88 10.54
N GLU A 103 -5.74 7.50 10.00
CA GLU A 103 -7.11 6.96 10.07
C GLU A 103 -7.42 5.90 8.99
N SER A 104 -6.77 5.94 7.83
CA SER A 104 -7.11 5.08 6.68
C SER A 104 -6.24 3.83 6.55
N ILE A 105 -4.99 3.86 7.01
CA ILE A 105 -4.08 2.71 6.87
C ILE A 105 -4.48 1.52 7.75
N PRO A 106 -4.93 1.67 9.01
CA PRO A 106 -5.43 0.54 9.78
C PRO A 106 -6.63 -0.16 9.11
N ARG A 107 -7.50 0.57 8.41
CA ARG A 107 -8.60 -0.06 7.67
C ARG A 107 -8.09 -0.80 6.43
N LEU A 108 -7.11 -0.23 5.74
CA LEU A 108 -6.47 -0.83 4.57
C LEU A 108 -5.78 -2.17 4.90
N LEU A 109 -5.14 -2.25 6.07
CA LEU A 109 -4.37 -3.42 6.51
C LEU A 109 -5.21 -4.60 6.99
N LYS A 110 -6.54 -4.45 7.06
CA LYS A 110 -7.43 -5.58 7.33
C LYS A 110 -7.28 -6.64 6.24
N PRO A 111 -7.11 -7.93 6.58
CA PRO A 111 -6.96 -8.98 5.57
C PRO A 111 -8.08 -9.05 4.53
N THR A 112 -9.31 -8.66 4.91
CA THR A 112 -10.46 -8.58 3.98
C THR A 112 -10.35 -7.44 2.96
N ASN A 113 -9.52 -6.44 3.22
CA ASN A 113 -9.31 -5.26 2.39
C ASN A 113 -8.01 -5.32 1.58
N LEU A 114 -7.22 -6.40 1.73
CA LEU A 114 -6.04 -6.66 0.93
C LEU A 114 -6.39 -7.59 -0.24
N PRO A 115 -5.73 -7.43 -1.41
CA PRO A 115 -5.89 -8.37 -2.51
C PRO A 115 -5.47 -9.78 -2.12
N VAL A 116 -6.22 -10.78 -2.58
CA VAL A 116 -5.94 -12.20 -2.34
C VAL A 116 -4.57 -12.62 -2.92
N SER A 117 -4.15 -11.98 -4.01
CA SER A 117 -2.86 -12.20 -4.67
C SER A 117 -1.66 -11.56 -3.96
N LEU A 118 -1.91 -10.72 -2.96
CA LEU A 118 -0.86 -9.94 -2.31
C LEU A 118 0.04 -10.88 -1.49
N LYS A 119 1.34 -10.80 -1.74
CA LYS A 119 2.37 -11.61 -1.08
C LYS A 119 3.40 -10.76 -0.34
N ASP A 120 3.70 -9.57 -0.85
CA ASP A 120 4.71 -8.65 -0.31
C ASP A 120 4.05 -7.34 0.11
N LEU A 121 4.13 -7.04 1.40
CA LEU A 121 3.65 -5.80 1.99
C LEU A 121 4.82 -5.03 2.60
N ASN A 122 5.00 -3.78 2.18
CA ASN A 122 5.99 -2.88 2.76
C ASN A 122 5.31 -1.62 3.29
N LEU A 123 5.58 -1.31 4.54
CA LEU A 123 5.10 -0.12 5.25
C LEU A 123 6.31 0.65 5.77
N ALA A 124 6.47 1.88 5.31
CA ALA A 124 7.58 2.73 5.68
C ALA A 124 7.14 4.13 6.12
N GLY A 125 7.59 4.57 7.29
CA GLY A 125 7.29 5.91 7.82
C GLY A 125 5.85 6.08 8.31
N GLY A 126 5.24 7.25 8.13
CA GLY A 126 3.85 7.50 8.52
C GLY A 126 3.59 7.57 10.03
N LYS A 127 2.32 7.70 10.38
CA LYS A 127 1.82 7.79 11.78
C LYS A 127 1.00 6.56 12.18
N LEU A 128 1.33 5.38 11.65
CA LEU A 128 0.66 4.14 12.05
C LEU A 128 0.84 3.93 13.55
N ALA A 129 -0.24 3.95 14.33
CA ALA A 129 -0.18 3.71 15.77
C ALA A 129 -0.42 2.23 16.13
N SER A 130 -1.28 1.54 15.36
CA SER A 130 -1.69 0.17 15.63
C SER A 130 -2.04 -0.58 14.33
N MET A 131 -1.78 -1.89 14.34
CA MET A 131 -2.23 -2.86 13.34
C MET A 131 -3.24 -3.87 13.93
N ASP A 132 -3.71 -3.64 15.16
CA ASP A 132 -4.70 -4.49 15.79
C ASP A 132 -6.07 -4.26 15.13
N HIS A 133 -6.61 -5.31 14.51
CA HIS A 133 -7.90 -5.28 13.83
C HIS A 133 -8.96 -6.11 14.57
N GLY A 134 -8.68 -6.52 15.80
CA GLY A 134 -9.51 -7.45 16.54
C GLY A 134 -9.30 -8.90 16.09
N LYS A 135 -10.21 -9.79 16.51
CA LYS A 135 -10.12 -11.22 16.21
C LYS A 135 -10.29 -11.46 14.71
N LEU A 136 -9.26 -12.02 14.08
CA LEU A 136 -9.34 -12.57 12.72
C LEU A 136 -10.20 -13.83 12.77
N ASP A 137 -11.28 -13.85 11.98
CA ASP A 137 -11.96 -15.11 11.69
C ASP A 137 -11.01 -15.93 10.81
N HIS A 138 -10.61 -17.11 11.30
CA HIS A 138 -9.59 -18.03 10.76
C HIS A 138 -9.82 -18.56 9.32
N SER A 139 -10.61 -17.87 8.50
CA SER A 139 -10.93 -18.21 7.12
C SER A 139 -10.06 -17.43 6.10
N ASP A 140 -8.95 -16.84 6.57
CA ASP A 140 -8.19 -15.77 5.93
C ASP A 140 -7.71 -16.09 4.49
N SER A 141 -8.23 -15.32 3.53
CA SER A 141 -7.95 -15.45 2.09
C SER A 141 -6.63 -14.78 1.66
N CYS A 142 -5.98 -13.99 2.51
CA CYS A 142 -4.75 -13.26 2.18
C CYS A 142 -3.53 -14.00 2.77
N LYS A 143 -2.69 -14.57 1.89
CA LYS A 143 -1.44 -15.26 2.26
C LYS A 143 -0.24 -14.34 2.05
N LEU A 144 -0.06 -13.39 2.96
CA LEU A 144 1.15 -12.56 2.95
C LEU A 144 2.36 -13.43 3.30
N GLU A 145 3.37 -13.41 2.44
CA GLU A 145 4.62 -14.18 2.58
C GLU A 145 5.75 -13.27 3.12
N ILE A 146 5.79 -12.01 2.69
CA ILE A 146 6.87 -11.05 2.96
C ILE A 146 6.26 -9.78 3.55
N ILE A 147 6.77 -9.35 4.71
CA ILE A 147 6.34 -8.11 5.37
C ILE A 147 7.55 -7.28 5.75
N HIS A 148 7.59 -6.04 5.31
CA HIS A 148 8.61 -5.06 5.69
C HIS A 148 7.98 -3.92 6.48
N LEU A 149 8.44 -3.71 7.71
CA LEU A 149 8.00 -2.66 8.62
C LEU A 149 9.19 -1.76 8.94
N LYS A 150 9.23 -0.56 8.34
CA LYS A 150 10.42 0.30 8.35
C LYS A 150 10.11 1.70 8.87
N TYR A 151 10.92 2.22 9.79
CA TYR A 151 10.84 3.62 10.25
C TYR A 151 9.47 4.03 10.83
N LEU A 152 8.71 3.07 11.37
CA LEU A 152 7.37 3.26 11.95
C LEU A 152 7.47 3.75 13.40
N LYS A 153 7.78 5.03 13.59
CA LYS A 153 8.05 5.62 14.92
C LYS A 153 6.86 5.68 15.86
N HIS A 154 5.64 5.47 15.37
CA HIS A 154 4.42 5.54 16.17
C HIS A 154 3.79 4.16 16.45
N LEU A 155 4.26 3.13 15.74
CA LEU A 155 3.65 1.81 15.80
C LEU A 155 4.06 1.09 17.07
N ILE A 156 3.07 0.76 17.88
CA ILE A 156 3.22 -0.09 19.06
C ILE A 156 2.67 -1.46 18.71
N VAL A 157 3.56 -2.43 18.47
CA VAL A 157 3.17 -3.81 18.20
C VAL A 157 4.01 -4.77 19.02
N ASP A 158 3.34 -5.75 19.60
CA ASP A 158 3.98 -6.89 20.22
C ASP A 158 4.41 -7.86 19.11
N PRO A 159 5.69 -8.29 19.04
CA PRO A 159 6.15 -9.28 18.08
C PRO A 159 5.30 -10.56 18.03
N GLU A 160 4.79 -11.02 19.18
CA GLU A 160 3.93 -12.21 19.23
C GLU A 160 2.59 -11.95 18.52
N LYS A 161 2.02 -10.75 18.70
CA LYS A 161 0.81 -10.34 17.99
C LYS A 161 1.05 -10.23 16.48
N LEU A 162 2.23 -9.82 16.04
CA LEU A 162 2.52 -9.71 14.61
C LEU A 162 2.43 -11.07 13.90
N GLN A 163 2.91 -12.14 14.54
CA GLN A 163 2.75 -13.49 14.00
C GLN A 163 1.30 -13.96 13.97
N THR A 164 0.47 -13.51 14.92
CA THR A 164 -0.97 -13.82 14.91
C THR A 164 -1.73 -13.05 13.83
N LEU A 165 -1.29 -11.83 13.49
CA LEU A 165 -1.89 -11.01 12.43
C LEU A 165 -1.59 -11.57 11.04
N PHE A 166 -0.41 -12.17 10.87
CA PHE A 166 0.07 -12.68 9.59
C PHE A 166 0.58 -14.12 9.72
N PRO A 167 -0.32 -15.09 9.92
CA PRO A 167 0.08 -16.47 10.21
C PRO A 167 0.87 -17.13 9.07
N SER A 168 0.65 -16.70 7.82
CA SER A 168 1.33 -17.23 6.63
C SER A 168 2.66 -16.53 6.28
N SER A 169 3.11 -15.53 7.05
CA SER A 169 4.33 -14.80 6.74
C SER A 169 5.55 -15.72 6.84
N VAL A 170 6.31 -15.82 5.75
CA VAL A 170 7.59 -16.53 5.67
C VAL A 170 8.72 -15.61 6.14
N TYR A 171 8.64 -14.33 5.81
CA TYR A 171 9.67 -13.33 6.09
C TYR A 171 9.07 -12.06 6.68
N VAL A 172 9.66 -11.59 7.78
CA VAL A 172 9.33 -10.30 8.38
C VAL A 172 10.62 -9.53 8.66
N GLU A 173 10.74 -8.33 8.08
CA GLU A 173 11.82 -7.38 8.37
C GLU A 173 11.24 -6.21 9.18
N ILE A 174 11.81 -5.97 10.37
CA ILE A 174 11.48 -4.86 11.24
C ILE A 174 12.71 -3.96 11.38
N LYS A 175 12.58 -2.70 10.99
CA LYS A 175 13.65 -1.71 11.06
C LYS A 175 13.18 -0.41 11.70
N ASP A 176 13.93 0.08 12.70
CA ASP A 176 13.73 1.39 13.33
C ASP A 176 12.30 1.65 13.84
N LEU A 177 11.74 0.65 14.53
CA LEU A 177 10.45 0.68 15.24
C LEU A 177 10.70 1.09 16.70
N GLN A 178 10.09 2.18 17.21
CA GLN A 178 10.14 2.68 18.62
C GLN A 178 11.20 2.06 19.57
N ASN A 179 12.50 2.16 19.23
CA ASN A 179 13.63 1.64 20.03
C ASN A 179 13.84 0.10 20.07
N LEU A 180 13.17 -0.67 19.22
CA LEU A 180 13.57 -2.04 18.91
C LEU A 180 14.80 -2.01 17.99
N LEU A 181 15.86 -2.72 18.39
CA LEU A 181 16.98 -3.05 17.50
C LEU A 181 16.44 -3.91 16.35
N TYR A 182 17.00 -3.75 15.14
CA TYR A 182 16.71 -4.54 13.94
C TYR A 182 16.27 -5.98 14.28
N HIS A 183 15.11 -6.39 13.79
CA HIS A 183 14.58 -7.75 13.97
C HIS A 183 14.21 -8.32 12.61
N GLU A 184 14.71 -9.52 12.36
CA GLU A 184 14.45 -10.28 11.16
C GLU A 184 14.14 -11.70 11.61
N TRP A 185 13.03 -12.26 11.15
CA TRP A 185 12.78 -13.69 11.30
C TRP A 185 12.33 -14.29 9.99
N ILE A 186 12.82 -15.51 9.77
CA ILE A 186 12.40 -16.40 8.70
C ILE A 186 11.68 -17.55 9.39
N LYS A 187 10.45 -17.87 8.98
CA LYS A 187 9.88 -19.15 9.37
C LYS A 187 10.63 -20.22 8.58
N ASP A 188 11.38 -21.07 9.28
CA ASP A 188 11.96 -22.25 8.66
C ASP A 188 10.83 -23.11 8.07
N GLU A 189 10.90 -23.40 6.77
CA GLU A 189 10.06 -24.43 6.16
C GLU A 189 10.44 -25.78 6.80
N GLU A 190 9.64 -26.26 7.75
CA GLU A 190 9.60 -27.69 8.06
C GLU A 190 9.03 -28.43 6.83
N ARG A 191 9.99 -28.78 5.96
CA ARG A 191 10.11 -29.93 5.05
C ARG A 191 8.88 -30.79 4.74
#